data_AF-A0A8F5BV84-F1
#
_entry.id   AF-A0A8F5BV84-F1
#
_cell.length_a   1.000
_cell.length_b   1.000
_cell.length_c   1.000
_cell.angle_alpha   90.00
_cell.angle_beta   90.00
_cell.angle_gamma   90.00
#
_symmetry.space_group_name_H-M   'P 1'
#
loop_
_entity.id
_entity.type
_entity.pdbx_description
1 polymer ?
#
loop_
_entity_poly.entity_id
_entity_poly.type
_entity_poly.pdbx_seq_one_letter_code
_entity_poly.pdbx_strand_id
1 'polypeptide(L)'
;MVDLTSEVKSSDKGVTHPYRRTERCDKIHAYRCDKEVEVVGIDISKDHLITSKGRVRKYENNLKGYEEILKMRPCLIVLEPTGVYSTRPSQYFKERGIRVLQVSPNVLSREKELRGKKTDFYDAIKLENMVDKAKEYEYNPLRELVTLYLFLKDIEVKYKNRLERALFLVSDNDKISKERLEKLAMGDFTQEELYNLEYTPIVIEEIKVLAKTLLETQEKLREVRKMIEEQVPDDHVLLTIPGIGKLAAGIIIGVVGDIRRFPKPESFVAYCGLDPVVERSGKAVISRGISKRGNRYLRSLFYFLAGRNYYRNPTLLKFYESHKDRLKGKKLYTALARKLARIVWSVWYNNKPYEPK
;
A
#
# COMPACT_ATOMS: atom_id res chain seq x y z
N MET A 1 -55.01 7.31 55.98
CA MET A 1 -53.87 7.13 56.90
C MET A 1 -52.62 7.24 56.04
N VAL A 2 -52.02 8.43 55.81
CA VAL A 2 -51.28 9.32 56.74
C VAL A 2 -50.22 8.49 57.48
N ASP A 3 -48.91 8.64 57.29
CA ASP A 3 -48.02 9.83 57.34
C ASP A 3 -46.92 9.78 56.24
N LEU A 4 -46.37 10.83 55.61
CA LEU A 4 -45.84 12.17 55.99
C LEU A 4 -44.56 12.17 56.87
N THR A 5 -43.44 12.58 56.25
CA THR A 5 -42.30 13.38 56.79
C THR A 5 -41.23 13.45 55.67
N SER A 6 -41.08 14.58 54.95
CA SER A 6 -40.17 15.72 55.23
C SER A 6 -38.70 15.27 55.38
N GLU A 7 -37.69 15.78 54.68
CA GLU A 7 -37.32 17.18 54.44
C GLU A 7 -36.35 17.34 53.25
N VAL A 8 -36.34 18.57 52.73
CA VAL A 8 -35.38 19.14 51.79
C VAL A 8 -34.10 19.57 52.53
N LYS A 9 -32.90 19.32 51.96
CA LYS A 9 -31.79 20.31 51.93
C LYS A 9 -30.57 19.88 51.07
N SER A 10 -30.24 20.81 50.17
CA SER A 10 -28.89 21.28 49.80
C SER A 10 -28.00 20.49 48.82
N SER A 11 -27.59 21.23 47.78
CA SER A 11 -26.38 21.17 46.95
C SER A 11 -25.19 20.39 47.54
N ASP A 12 -24.37 19.69 46.75
CA ASP A 12 -23.52 20.24 45.70
C ASP A 12 -22.77 19.12 44.93
N LYS A 13 -22.26 19.45 43.73
CA LYS A 13 -21.34 18.67 42.85
C LYS A 13 -21.96 17.61 41.93
N GLY A 14 -22.32 18.07 40.74
CA GLY A 14 -22.82 17.29 39.62
C GLY A 14 -21.81 16.32 39.00
N VAL A 15 -22.27 15.07 38.83
CA VAL A 15 -21.79 14.15 37.80
C VAL A 15 -22.99 13.86 36.90
N THR A 16 -23.05 14.49 35.73
CA THR A 16 -24.12 14.21 34.75
C THR A 16 -23.81 12.90 34.05
N HIS A 17 -24.51 11.84 34.44
CA HIS A 17 -24.60 10.59 33.67
C HIS A 17 -25.30 10.86 32.31
N PRO A 18 -24.75 10.41 31.16
CA PRO A 18 -25.26 10.80 29.84
C PRO A 18 -26.53 10.06 29.36
N TYR A 19 -27.19 9.24 30.19
CA TYR A 19 -28.38 8.51 29.76
C TYR A 19 -29.43 8.39 30.88
N ARG A 20 -30.35 9.36 30.96
CA ARG A 20 -31.71 9.09 31.46
C ARG A 20 -32.64 8.94 30.25
N ARG A 21 -33.16 7.73 30.09
CA ARG A 21 -34.27 7.39 29.20
C ARG A 21 -35.52 8.01 29.82
N THR A 22 -36.09 9.05 29.21
CA THR A 22 -37.40 9.60 29.63
C THR A 22 -38.48 9.02 28.74
N GLU A 23 -39.38 8.22 29.33
CA GLU A 23 -40.50 7.50 28.69
C GLU A 23 -41.65 8.41 28.18
N ARG A 24 -41.36 9.67 27.84
CA ARG A 24 -42.29 10.57 27.17
C ARG A 24 -41.50 11.46 26.23
N CYS A 25 -41.34 11.05 24.98
CA CYS A 25 -40.64 11.89 24.00
C CYS A 25 -41.14 11.68 22.57
N ASP A 26 -42.46 11.73 22.37
CA ASP A 26 -43.05 11.77 21.03
C ASP A 26 -43.04 13.18 20.40
N LYS A 27 -42.50 14.20 21.09
CA LYS A 27 -42.50 15.59 20.61
C LYS A 27 -41.19 16.39 20.82
N ILE A 28 -40.03 15.76 20.99
CA ILE A 28 -38.70 16.45 21.04
C ILE A 28 -37.73 15.93 19.96
N HIS A 29 -38.26 15.51 18.80
CA HIS A 29 -37.43 15.06 17.66
C HIS A 29 -37.58 15.92 16.40
N ALA A 30 -38.00 17.19 16.53
CA ALA A 30 -38.02 18.12 15.40
C ALA A 30 -36.75 19.00 15.28
N TYR A 31 -35.88 19.06 16.31
CA TYR A 31 -34.78 20.05 16.37
C TYR A 31 -33.36 19.48 16.19
N ARG A 32 -33.24 18.21 15.77
CA ARG A 32 -31.93 17.54 15.62
C ARG A 32 -31.72 16.76 14.31
N CYS A 33 -32.64 16.86 13.34
CA CYS A 33 -32.50 16.18 12.05
C CYS A 33 -31.80 17.02 10.97
N ASP A 34 -31.63 18.34 11.19
CA ASP A 34 -31.13 19.27 10.16
C ASP A 34 -29.76 19.87 10.47
N LYS A 35 -29.06 19.40 11.51
CA LYS A 35 -27.67 19.84 11.73
C LYS A 35 -26.73 18.91 10.99
N GLU A 36 -25.99 19.49 10.05
CA GLU A 36 -24.82 18.88 9.42
C GLU A 36 -23.96 18.18 10.48
N VAL A 37 -23.55 16.95 10.18
CA VAL A 37 -22.61 16.25 11.05
C VAL A 37 -21.22 16.76 10.67
N GLU A 38 -20.69 17.67 11.48
CA GLU A 38 -19.50 18.45 11.15
C GLU A 38 -18.29 17.54 10.84
N VAL A 39 -18.03 16.52 11.66
CA VAL A 39 -16.93 15.56 11.47
C VAL A 39 -17.40 14.13 11.75
N VAL A 40 -17.04 13.20 10.85
CA VAL A 40 -17.26 11.76 11.02
C VAL A 40 -15.93 11.02 10.91
N GLY A 41 -15.54 10.33 11.97
CA GLY A 41 -14.47 9.34 11.90
C GLY A 41 -14.99 8.03 11.34
N ILE A 42 -14.25 7.40 10.42
CA ILE A 42 -14.61 6.13 9.80
C ILE A 42 -13.46 5.15 9.94
N ASP A 43 -13.68 4.08 10.70
CA ASP A 43 -12.83 2.91 10.69
C ASP A 43 -13.21 1.99 9.51
N ILE A 44 -12.21 1.53 8.75
CA ILE A 44 -12.39 0.86 7.46
C ILE A 44 -11.82 -0.54 7.52
N SER A 45 -12.70 -1.51 7.28
CA SER A 45 -12.35 -2.90 7.05
C SER A 45 -12.66 -3.32 5.61
N LYS A 46 -12.32 -4.57 5.27
CA LYS A 46 -12.65 -5.14 3.95
C LYS A 46 -14.15 -5.11 3.67
N ASP A 47 -14.97 -5.49 4.64
CA ASP A 47 -16.39 -5.74 4.43
C ASP A 47 -17.29 -4.63 5.02
N HIS A 48 -16.77 -3.82 5.94
CA HIS A 48 -17.55 -2.84 6.68
C HIS A 48 -16.85 -1.49 6.90
N LEU A 49 -17.67 -0.45 7.04
CA LEU A 49 -17.31 0.89 7.50
C LEU A 49 -17.99 1.16 8.85
N ILE A 50 -17.20 1.55 9.85
CA ILE A 50 -17.71 1.84 11.19
C ILE A 50 -17.54 3.33 11.47
N THR A 51 -18.66 4.00 11.74
CA THR A 51 -18.70 5.47 11.87
C THR A 51 -18.79 5.90 13.32
N SER A 52 -18.12 7.00 13.67
CA SER A 52 -18.19 7.61 15.00
C SER A 52 -19.56 8.24 15.30
N LYS A 53 -20.31 8.55 14.24
CA LYS A 53 -21.65 9.18 14.26
C LYS A 53 -22.70 8.26 13.62
N GLY A 54 -23.97 8.68 13.70
CA GLY A 54 -25.09 7.94 13.12
C GLY A 54 -25.75 6.93 14.06
N ARG A 55 -26.96 6.51 13.70
CA ARG A 55 -27.77 5.52 14.46
C ARG A 55 -27.35 4.08 14.17
N VAL A 56 -27.07 3.77 12.90
CA VAL A 56 -26.76 2.40 12.43
C VAL A 56 -25.28 2.06 12.65
N ARG A 57 -24.37 3.05 12.60
CA ARG A 57 -22.92 3.00 12.94
C ARG A 57 -22.04 1.97 12.21
N LYS A 58 -22.63 0.97 11.57
CA LYS A 58 -21.96 -0.06 10.78
C LYS A 58 -22.62 -0.13 9.41
N TYR A 59 -21.83 0.06 8.38
CA TYR A 59 -22.25 0.07 6.98
C TYR A 59 -21.42 -0.93 6.19
N GLU A 60 -21.92 -1.39 5.04
CA GLU A 60 -21.14 -2.24 4.14
C GLU A 60 -20.09 -1.41 3.41
N ASN A 61 -18.90 -1.97 3.14
CA ASN A 61 -17.87 -1.30 2.34
C ASN A 61 -18.17 -1.43 0.84
N ASN A 62 -19.27 -0.82 0.41
CA ASN A 62 -19.74 -0.78 -0.97
C ASN A 62 -20.56 0.50 -1.23
N LEU A 63 -20.99 0.69 -2.48
CA LEU A 63 -21.75 1.87 -2.91
C LEU A 63 -22.98 2.14 -2.02
N LYS A 64 -23.73 1.10 -1.67
CA LYS A 64 -24.93 1.23 -0.83
C LYS A 64 -24.56 1.78 0.55
N GLY A 65 -23.52 1.23 1.18
CA GLY A 65 -23.04 1.74 2.47
C GLY A 65 -22.55 3.19 2.39
N TYR A 66 -21.91 3.58 1.29
CA TYR A 66 -21.45 4.96 1.11
C TYR A 66 -22.63 5.94 0.99
N GLU A 67 -23.65 5.60 0.19
CA GLU A 67 -24.87 6.41 0.06
C GLU A 67 -25.62 6.54 1.40
N GLU A 68 -25.70 5.46 2.20
CA GLU A 68 -26.30 5.52 3.54
C GLU A 68 -25.51 6.44 4.50
N ILE A 69 -24.18 6.50 4.37
CA ILE A 69 -23.34 7.40 5.16
C ILE A 69 -23.59 8.86 4.75
N LEU A 70 -23.76 9.14 3.46
CA LEU A 70 -24.03 10.49 2.96
C LEU A 70 -25.37 11.06 3.42
N LYS A 71 -26.35 10.22 3.75
CA LYS A 71 -27.61 10.68 4.36
C LYS A 71 -27.40 11.39 5.70
N MET A 72 -26.28 11.14 6.39
CA MET A 72 -25.89 11.88 7.59
C MET A 72 -25.39 13.30 7.30
N ARG A 73 -25.17 13.65 6.03
CA ARG A 73 -24.62 14.94 5.57
C ARG A 73 -23.30 15.31 6.29
N PRO A 74 -22.25 14.47 6.19
CA PRO A 74 -20.97 14.78 6.79
C PRO A 74 -20.28 15.94 6.05
N CYS A 75 -19.73 16.94 6.75
CA CYS A 75 -18.89 17.97 6.12
C CYS A 75 -17.44 17.50 5.94
N LEU A 76 -16.95 16.74 6.93
CA LEU A 76 -15.59 16.24 7.02
C LEU A 76 -15.60 14.75 7.38
N ILE A 77 -14.83 13.95 6.65
CA ILE A 77 -14.58 12.54 6.99
C ILE A 77 -13.12 12.36 7.34
N VAL A 78 -12.84 11.71 8.47
CA VAL A 78 -11.49 11.31 8.88
C VAL A 78 -11.39 9.80 8.89
N LEU A 79 -10.40 9.25 8.19
CA LEU A 79 -10.21 7.81 8.06
C LEU A 79 -8.74 7.40 8.17
N GLU A 80 -8.49 6.13 8.48
CA GLU A 80 -7.16 5.53 8.36
C GLU A 80 -7.01 4.90 6.95
N PRO A 81 -5.87 5.08 6.27
CA PRO A 81 -5.59 4.38 5.02
C PRO A 81 -5.32 2.89 5.27
N THR A 82 -6.39 2.08 5.29
CA THR A 82 -6.32 0.61 5.41
C THR A 82 -6.14 -0.05 4.04
N GLY A 83 -4.93 0.06 3.48
CA GLY A 83 -4.60 -0.52 2.18
C GLY A 83 -5.60 -0.13 1.08
N VAL A 84 -5.94 -1.07 0.19
CA VAL A 84 -6.87 -0.84 -0.93
C VAL A 84 -8.33 -0.62 -0.49
N TYR A 85 -8.70 -1.02 0.73
CA TYR A 85 -10.09 -0.94 1.21
C TYR A 85 -10.52 0.50 1.51
N SER A 86 -9.55 1.38 1.80
CA SER A 86 -9.79 2.80 2.04
C SER A 86 -9.90 3.64 0.77
N THR A 87 -9.38 3.16 -0.36
CA THR A 87 -9.29 3.93 -1.61
C THR A 87 -10.67 4.32 -2.16
N ARG A 88 -11.55 3.34 -2.37
CA ARG A 88 -12.89 3.57 -2.93
C ARG A 88 -13.75 4.52 -2.10
N PRO A 89 -13.93 4.31 -0.78
CA PRO A 89 -14.72 5.24 0.02
C PRO A 89 -14.07 6.63 0.08
N SER A 90 -12.74 6.74 0.18
CA SER A 90 -12.05 8.04 0.19
C SER A 90 -12.34 8.85 -1.07
N GLN A 91 -12.21 8.21 -2.25
CA GLN A 91 -12.47 8.86 -3.53
C GLN A 91 -13.94 9.23 -3.68
N TYR A 92 -14.82 8.28 -3.38
CA TYR A 92 -16.26 8.44 -3.57
C TYR A 92 -16.85 9.60 -2.75
N PHE A 93 -16.44 9.74 -1.48
CA PHE A 93 -16.87 10.86 -0.66
C PHE A 93 -16.30 12.19 -1.16
N LYS A 94 -15.03 12.19 -1.57
CA LYS A 94 -14.38 13.38 -2.12
C LYS A 94 -15.06 13.90 -3.39
N GLU A 95 -15.42 13.02 -4.32
CA GLU A 95 -16.13 13.37 -5.56
C GLU A 95 -17.52 13.99 -5.32
N ARG A 96 -18.12 13.72 -4.15
CA ARG A 96 -19.40 14.31 -3.73
C ARG A 96 -19.23 15.59 -2.89
N GLY A 97 -18.04 16.17 -2.92
CA GLY A 97 -17.74 17.43 -2.23
C GLY A 97 -17.47 17.29 -0.74
N ILE A 98 -17.37 16.07 -0.20
CA ILE A 98 -17.01 15.86 1.20
C ILE A 98 -15.51 15.99 1.34
N ARG A 99 -15.05 16.79 2.30
CA ARG A 99 -13.62 16.87 2.59
C ARG A 99 -13.18 15.59 3.30
N VAL A 100 -12.14 14.94 2.79
CA VAL A 100 -11.64 13.65 3.33
C VAL A 100 -10.23 13.83 3.85
N LEU A 101 -9.99 13.45 5.11
CA LEU A 101 -8.67 13.46 5.74
C LEU A 101 -8.21 12.03 6.06
N GLN A 102 -6.92 11.78 5.89
CA GLN A 102 -6.26 10.53 6.22
C GLN A 102 -5.28 10.70 7.38
N VAL A 103 -5.39 9.83 8.38
CA VAL A 103 -4.46 9.73 9.51
C VAL A 103 -3.41 8.66 9.20
N SER A 104 -2.13 8.97 9.35
CA SER A 104 -1.09 7.95 9.18
C SER A 104 -1.13 6.90 10.30
N PRO A 105 -0.98 5.58 10.00
CA PRO A 105 -0.95 4.52 11.01
C PRO A 105 0.11 4.73 12.11
N ASN A 106 1.23 5.37 11.75
CA ASN A 106 2.31 5.69 12.69
C ASN A 106 1.92 6.78 13.70
N VAL A 107 1.00 7.68 13.33
CA VAL A 107 0.47 8.68 14.24
C VAL A 107 -0.59 8.03 15.13
N LEU A 108 -1.47 7.23 14.52
CA LEU A 108 -2.53 6.52 15.24
C LEU A 108 -1.98 5.60 16.34
N SER A 109 -0.89 4.88 16.07
CA SER A 109 -0.22 3.99 17.04
C SER A 109 0.49 4.71 18.19
N ARG A 110 0.78 6.01 18.07
CA ARG A 110 1.40 6.82 19.14
C ARG A 110 0.38 7.45 20.08
N GLU A 111 -0.87 7.54 19.66
CA GLU A 111 -1.95 8.02 20.50
C GLU A 111 -2.35 6.96 21.52
N LYS A 112 -2.43 7.37 22.80
CA LYS A 112 -2.87 6.50 23.90
C LYS A 112 -4.26 5.95 23.56
N GLU A 113 -4.45 4.64 23.74
CA GLU A 113 -5.78 4.03 23.63
C GLU A 113 -6.72 4.70 24.64
N LEU A 114 -7.95 5.02 24.20
CA LEU A 114 -9.01 5.45 25.10
C LEU A 114 -9.21 4.35 26.15
N ARG A 115 -9.15 4.70 27.44
CA ARG A 115 -9.23 3.70 28.53
C ARG A 115 -10.55 2.93 28.43
N GLY A 116 -10.46 1.60 28.28
CA GLY A 116 -11.58 0.66 28.43
C GLY A 116 -12.20 0.18 27.11
N LYS A 117 -12.15 -1.15 26.90
CA LYS A 117 -12.73 -1.95 25.80
C LYS A 117 -12.42 -1.45 24.37
N LYS A 118 -11.50 -2.17 23.72
CA LYS A 118 -11.18 -2.05 22.29
C LYS A 118 -12.39 -2.49 21.47
N THR A 119 -13.14 -1.53 20.94
CA THR A 119 -14.22 -1.77 19.98
C THR A 119 -13.98 -0.88 18.77
N ASP A 120 -14.24 -1.38 17.57
CA ASP A 120 -14.07 -0.65 16.30
C ASP A 120 -14.75 0.75 16.30
N PHE A 121 -15.81 0.92 17.10
CA PHE A 121 -16.46 2.21 17.31
C PHE A 121 -15.57 3.27 18.00
N TYR A 122 -14.76 2.86 18.99
CA TYR A 122 -13.82 3.76 19.63
C TYR A 122 -12.66 4.14 18.70
N ASP A 123 -12.29 3.25 17.77
CA ASP A 123 -11.31 3.56 16.74
C ASP A 123 -11.85 4.62 15.77
N ALA A 124 -13.12 4.54 15.39
CA ALA A 124 -13.79 5.59 14.62
C ALA A 124 -13.85 6.92 15.39
N ILE A 125 -14.16 6.92 16.69
CA ILE A 125 -14.11 8.15 17.53
C ILE A 125 -12.69 8.71 17.61
N LYS A 126 -11.69 7.84 17.73
CA LYS A 126 -10.29 8.25 17.77
C LYS A 126 -9.92 8.99 16.49
N LEU A 127 -10.33 8.46 15.33
CA LEU A 127 -10.11 9.13 14.03
C LEU A 127 -10.80 10.49 13.96
N GLU A 128 -12.04 10.61 14.43
CA GLU A 128 -12.75 11.90 14.50
C GLU A 128 -11.93 12.96 15.28
N ASN A 129 -11.27 12.56 16.38
CA ASN A 129 -10.47 13.47 17.21
C ASN A 129 -9.07 13.78 16.65
N MET A 130 -8.73 13.27 15.45
CA MET A 130 -7.40 13.40 14.86
C MET A 130 -7.34 14.37 13.67
N VAL A 131 -8.36 15.21 13.48
CA VAL A 131 -8.44 16.22 12.41
C VAL A 131 -7.13 17.02 12.28
N ASP A 132 -6.61 17.56 13.39
CA ASP A 132 -5.40 18.40 13.41
C ASP A 132 -4.11 17.65 13.01
N LYS A 133 -4.14 16.32 13.06
CA LYS A 133 -3.00 15.44 12.77
C LYS A 133 -3.17 14.71 11.42
N ALA A 134 -4.32 14.85 10.78
CA ALA A 134 -4.64 14.22 9.52
C ALA A 134 -4.19 15.10 8.34
N LYS A 135 -4.01 14.47 7.18
CA LYS A 135 -3.71 15.16 5.93
C LYS A 135 -4.85 14.98 4.95
N GLU A 136 -5.07 15.95 4.09
CA GLU A 136 -6.10 15.84 3.07
C GLU A 136 -5.83 14.67 2.13
N TYR A 137 -6.87 13.90 1.82
CA TYR A 137 -6.78 12.81 0.87
C TYR A 137 -6.60 13.39 -0.53
N GLU A 138 -5.52 13.00 -1.19
CA GLU A 138 -5.28 13.32 -2.59
C GLU A 138 -5.33 12.04 -3.41
N TYR A 139 -6.25 12.02 -4.39
CA TYR A 139 -6.32 10.95 -5.36
C TYR A 139 -5.04 10.94 -6.19
N ASN A 140 -4.40 9.77 -6.26
CA ASN A 140 -3.17 9.59 -7.02
C ASN A 140 -3.36 8.41 -7.98
N PRO A 141 -3.76 8.66 -9.24
CA PRO A 141 -4.02 7.59 -10.21
C PRO A 141 -2.77 6.76 -10.48
N LEU A 142 -1.59 7.39 -10.50
CA LEU A 142 -0.32 6.69 -10.68
C LEU A 142 -0.05 5.68 -9.57
N ARG A 143 -0.38 6.00 -8.31
CA ARG A 143 -0.24 5.06 -7.18
C ARG A 143 -1.12 3.83 -7.36
N GLU A 144 -2.33 3.97 -7.89
CA GLU A 144 -3.24 2.86 -8.14
C GLU A 144 -2.76 1.97 -9.28
N LEU A 145 -2.35 2.58 -10.40
CA LEU A 145 -1.75 1.88 -11.53
C LEU A 145 -0.50 1.10 -11.11
N VAL A 146 0.38 1.71 -10.33
CA VAL A 146 1.59 1.04 -9.80
C VAL A 146 1.22 -0.10 -8.85
N THR A 147 0.20 0.07 -8.01
CA THR A 147 -0.27 -1.01 -7.13
C THR A 147 -0.78 -2.19 -7.95
N LEU A 148 -1.59 -1.94 -8.98
CA LEU A 148 -2.08 -2.96 -9.89
C LEU A 148 -0.93 -3.66 -10.64
N TYR A 149 0.03 -2.89 -11.16
CA TYR A 149 1.20 -3.43 -11.85
C TYR A 149 2.00 -4.38 -10.95
N LEU A 150 2.25 -4.00 -9.71
CA LEU A 150 3.00 -4.82 -8.75
C LEU A 150 2.25 -6.12 -8.40
N PHE A 151 0.92 -6.07 -8.28
CA PHE A 151 0.09 -7.25 -8.06
C PHE A 151 0.11 -8.21 -9.25
N LEU A 152 -0.09 -7.69 -10.47
CA LEU A 152 -0.02 -8.48 -11.69
C LEU A 152 1.38 -9.10 -11.86
N LYS A 153 2.44 -8.37 -11.50
CA LYS A 153 3.81 -8.88 -11.57
C LYS A 153 4.06 -10.03 -10.58
N ASP A 154 3.51 -9.93 -9.36
CA ASP A 154 3.57 -11.02 -8.39
C ASP A 154 2.79 -12.26 -8.87
N ILE A 155 1.64 -12.06 -9.55
CA ILE A 155 0.85 -13.14 -10.15
C ILE A 155 1.62 -13.81 -11.31
N GLU A 156 2.18 -13.03 -12.22
CA GLU A 156 2.97 -13.53 -13.36
C GLU A 156 4.10 -14.45 -12.88
N VAL A 157 4.87 -14.02 -11.87
CA VAL A 157 5.96 -14.83 -11.31
C VAL A 157 5.43 -16.13 -10.69
N LYS A 158 4.31 -16.08 -9.96
CA LYS A 158 3.70 -17.28 -9.37
C LYS A 158 3.24 -18.27 -10.43
N TYR A 159 2.54 -17.80 -11.47
CA TYR A 159 2.05 -18.66 -12.54
C TYR A 159 3.17 -19.22 -13.40
N LYS A 160 4.20 -18.44 -13.71
CA LYS A 160 5.40 -18.94 -14.39
C LYS A 160 6.07 -20.08 -13.62
N ASN A 161 6.32 -19.88 -12.32
CA ASN A 161 6.96 -20.90 -11.48
C ASN A 161 6.08 -22.16 -11.32
N ARG A 162 4.75 -22.00 -11.27
CA ARG A 162 3.82 -23.13 -11.20
C ARG A 162 3.77 -23.89 -12.53
N LEU A 163 3.78 -23.18 -13.66
CA LEU A 163 3.86 -23.75 -14.99
C LEU A 163 5.16 -24.55 -15.17
N GLU A 164 6.31 -23.98 -14.80
CA GLU A 164 7.61 -24.70 -14.84
C GLU A 164 7.56 -26.00 -14.02
N ARG A 165 6.92 -25.98 -12.84
CA ARG A 165 6.76 -27.19 -12.01
C ARG A 165 5.80 -28.21 -12.63
N ALA A 166 4.73 -27.76 -13.26
CA ALA A 166 3.77 -28.66 -13.91
C ALA A 166 4.39 -29.34 -15.15
N LEU A 167 5.15 -28.58 -15.95
CA LEU A 167 5.95 -29.11 -17.06
C LEU A 167 6.96 -30.16 -16.57
N PHE A 168 7.65 -29.89 -15.45
CA PHE A 168 8.57 -30.86 -14.85
C PHE A 168 7.89 -32.20 -14.48
N LEU A 169 6.63 -32.19 -14.03
CA LEU A 169 5.89 -33.42 -13.67
C LEU A 169 5.61 -34.34 -14.86
N VAL A 170 5.61 -33.78 -16.07
CA VAL A 170 5.48 -34.52 -17.34
C VAL A 170 6.83 -34.66 -18.05
N SER A 171 7.93 -34.38 -17.34
CA SER A 171 9.32 -34.38 -17.82
C SER A 171 9.64 -33.42 -18.96
N ASP A 172 8.83 -32.39 -19.11
CA ASP A 172 9.13 -31.29 -19.99
C ASP A 172 9.99 -30.25 -19.27
N ASN A 173 11.28 -30.21 -19.62
CA ASN A 173 12.28 -29.32 -19.02
C ASN A 173 12.67 -28.16 -19.93
N ASP A 174 11.96 -27.97 -21.05
CA ASP A 174 12.31 -26.96 -22.02
C ASP A 174 12.13 -25.55 -21.46
N LYS A 175 12.91 -24.62 -22.00
CA LYS A 175 12.74 -23.19 -21.69
C LYS A 175 11.39 -22.70 -22.22
N ILE A 176 10.68 -21.94 -21.41
CA ILE A 176 9.40 -21.35 -21.80
C ILE A 176 9.65 -20.05 -22.58
N SER A 177 9.69 -20.14 -23.91
CA SER A 177 9.67 -18.98 -24.81
C SER A 177 8.23 -18.45 -24.98
N LYS A 178 8.08 -17.27 -25.58
CA LYS A 178 6.74 -16.71 -25.90
C LYS A 178 5.95 -17.62 -26.83
N GLU A 179 6.58 -18.07 -27.92
CA GLU A 179 5.98 -19.00 -28.88
C GLU A 179 5.58 -20.32 -28.22
N ARG A 180 6.44 -20.86 -27.36
CA ARG A 180 6.13 -22.10 -26.65
C ARG A 180 4.99 -21.93 -25.65
N LEU A 181 4.94 -20.79 -24.95
CA LEU A 181 3.82 -20.47 -24.06
C LEU A 181 2.49 -20.40 -24.83
N GLU A 182 2.50 -19.85 -26.05
CA GLU A 182 1.34 -19.84 -26.95
C GLU A 182 0.91 -21.26 -27.37
N LYS A 183 1.86 -22.14 -27.73
CA LYS A 183 1.58 -23.56 -28.03
C LYS A 183 0.97 -24.30 -26.84
N LEU A 184 1.58 -24.18 -25.65
CA LEU A 184 1.06 -24.78 -24.42
C LEU A 184 -0.35 -24.29 -24.09
N ALA A 185 -0.66 -23.01 -24.33
CA ALA A 185 -2.00 -22.46 -24.12
C ALA A 185 -3.05 -23.02 -25.09
N MET A 186 -2.63 -23.44 -26.29
CA MET A 186 -3.49 -24.14 -27.26
C MET A 186 -3.62 -25.64 -26.96
N GLY A 187 -2.82 -26.17 -26.03
CA GLY A 187 -2.72 -27.60 -25.77
C GLY A 187 -1.85 -28.33 -26.80
N ASP A 188 -0.98 -27.61 -27.50
CA ASP A 188 0.04 -28.18 -28.38
C ASP A 188 1.28 -28.52 -27.55
N PHE A 189 1.41 -29.80 -27.23
CA PHE A 189 2.55 -30.37 -26.51
C PHE A 189 3.42 -31.12 -27.51
N THR A 190 4.73 -30.86 -27.53
CA THR A 190 5.71 -31.74 -28.17
C THR A 190 5.66 -33.10 -27.47
N GLN A 191 4.94 -34.05 -28.06
CA GLN A 191 4.51 -35.30 -27.41
C GLN A 191 5.63 -36.32 -27.18
N GLU A 192 6.84 -36.12 -27.71
CA GLU A 192 7.81 -37.21 -27.87
C GLU A 192 8.38 -37.79 -26.55
N GLU A 193 8.22 -37.13 -25.40
CA GLU A 193 8.83 -37.57 -24.12
C GLU A 193 7.94 -37.43 -22.87
N LEU A 194 6.61 -37.32 -23.02
CA LEU A 194 5.74 -37.19 -21.85
C LEU A 194 5.62 -38.53 -21.09
N TYR A 195 5.89 -38.52 -19.78
CA TYR A 195 5.59 -39.68 -18.94
C TYR A 195 4.08 -39.89 -18.90
N ASN A 196 3.62 -41.04 -19.40
CA ASN A 196 2.20 -41.40 -19.39
C ASN A 196 1.83 -42.07 -18.06
N LEU A 197 1.59 -41.24 -17.04
CA LEU A 197 1.12 -41.66 -15.73
C LEU A 197 -0.38 -41.32 -15.60
N GLU A 198 -1.06 -41.94 -14.65
CA GLU A 198 -2.52 -41.76 -14.45
C GLU A 198 -2.91 -40.28 -14.28
N TYR A 199 -2.03 -39.46 -13.69
CA TYR A 199 -2.26 -38.04 -13.48
C TYR A 199 -1.97 -37.16 -14.71
N THR A 200 -1.29 -37.67 -15.74
CA THR A 200 -0.78 -36.88 -16.86
C THR A 200 -1.87 -36.08 -17.58
N PRO A 201 -3.08 -36.61 -17.85
CA PRO A 201 -4.15 -35.82 -18.46
C PRO A 201 -4.57 -34.59 -17.64
N ILE A 202 -4.64 -34.72 -16.32
CA ILE A 202 -5.00 -33.61 -15.42
C ILE A 202 -3.90 -32.55 -15.39
N VAL A 203 -2.63 -32.98 -15.39
CA VAL A 203 -1.49 -32.05 -15.41
C VAL A 203 -1.40 -31.30 -16.75
N ILE A 204 -1.70 -31.95 -17.87
CA ILE A 204 -1.78 -31.34 -19.20
C ILE A 204 -2.84 -30.22 -19.23
N GLU A 205 -4.04 -30.47 -18.72
CA GLU A 205 -5.09 -29.44 -18.63
C GLU A 205 -4.68 -28.28 -17.72
N GLU A 206 -4.05 -28.57 -16.57
CA GLU A 206 -3.53 -27.52 -15.68
C GLU A 206 -2.43 -26.68 -16.37
N ILE A 207 -1.51 -27.30 -17.12
CA ILE A 207 -0.49 -26.60 -17.90
C ILE A 207 -1.14 -25.62 -18.89
N LYS A 208 -2.17 -26.08 -19.60
CA LYS A 208 -2.92 -25.26 -20.57
C LYS A 208 -3.58 -24.06 -19.90
N VAL A 209 -4.25 -24.26 -18.77
CA VAL A 209 -4.88 -23.19 -17.99
C VAL A 209 -3.84 -22.18 -17.49
N LEU A 210 -2.72 -22.66 -16.94
CA LEU A 210 -1.63 -21.80 -16.46
C LEU A 210 -1.00 -21.00 -17.60
N ALA A 211 -0.76 -21.63 -18.75
CA ALA A 211 -0.20 -20.99 -19.93
C ALA A 211 -1.10 -19.87 -20.46
N LYS A 212 -2.40 -20.15 -20.63
CA LYS A 212 -3.39 -19.16 -21.05
C LYS A 212 -3.47 -17.99 -20.07
N THR A 213 -3.57 -18.29 -18.78
CA THR A 213 -3.66 -17.25 -17.74
C THR A 213 -2.39 -16.39 -17.68
N LEU A 214 -1.21 -16.98 -17.92
CA LEU A 214 0.05 -16.26 -17.97
C LEU A 214 0.09 -15.30 -19.16
N LEU A 215 -0.35 -15.71 -20.35
CA LEU A 215 -0.45 -14.83 -21.53
C LEU A 215 -1.39 -13.64 -21.29
N GLU A 216 -2.59 -13.90 -20.75
CA GLU A 216 -3.55 -12.84 -20.42
C GLU A 216 -2.99 -11.87 -19.37
N THR A 217 -2.25 -12.38 -18.38
CA THR A 217 -1.59 -11.56 -17.36
C THR A 217 -0.47 -10.70 -17.97
N GLN A 218 0.28 -11.24 -18.93
CA GLN A 218 1.33 -10.51 -19.63
C GLN A 218 0.78 -9.38 -20.50
N GLU A 219 -0.38 -9.57 -21.13
CA GLU A 219 -1.04 -8.50 -21.90
C GLU A 219 -1.48 -7.36 -20.98
N LYS A 220 -2.19 -7.69 -19.90
CA LYS A 220 -2.62 -6.71 -18.87
C LYS A 220 -1.42 -5.95 -18.29
N LEU A 221 -0.30 -6.64 -18.04
CA LEU A 221 0.94 -5.99 -17.58
C LEU A 221 1.48 -4.98 -18.60
N ARG A 222 1.36 -5.27 -19.91
CA ARG A 222 1.81 -4.37 -20.97
C ARG A 222 0.95 -3.11 -21.03
N GLU A 223 -0.36 -3.26 -20.92
CA GLU A 223 -1.31 -2.14 -20.86
C GLU A 223 -1.06 -1.24 -19.64
N VAL A 224 -1.03 -1.83 -18.44
CA VAL A 224 -0.82 -1.07 -17.19
C VAL A 224 0.57 -0.42 -17.19
N ARG A 225 1.59 -1.08 -17.74
CA ARG A 225 2.92 -0.46 -17.94
C ARG A 225 2.81 0.81 -18.77
N LYS A 226 2.10 0.76 -19.90
CA LYS A 226 1.93 1.91 -20.79
C LYS A 226 1.24 3.07 -20.06
N MET A 227 0.16 2.77 -19.34
CA MET A 227 -0.55 3.75 -18.52
C MET A 227 0.36 4.40 -17.47
N ILE A 228 1.22 3.62 -16.79
CA ILE A 228 2.20 4.17 -15.84
C ILE A 228 3.21 5.09 -16.54
N GLU A 229 3.74 4.67 -17.68
CA GLU A 229 4.74 5.45 -18.43
C GLU A 229 4.15 6.77 -18.96
N GLU A 230 2.89 6.78 -19.38
CA GLU A 230 2.16 7.99 -19.83
C GLU A 230 1.93 9.00 -18.68
N GLN A 231 1.86 8.55 -17.43
CA GLN A 231 1.71 9.43 -16.26
C GLN A 231 3.04 10.10 -15.84
N VAL A 232 4.17 9.72 -16.43
CA VAL A 232 5.49 10.30 -16.10
C VAL A 232 5.86 11.35 -17.15
N PRO A 233 5.98 12.64 -16.77
CA PRO A 233 6.44 13.69 -17.67
C PRO A 233 7.81 13.37 -18.28
N ASP A 234 8.00 13.70 -19.57
CA ASP A 234 9.26 13.44 -20.30
C ASP A 234 10.46 14.20 -19.71
N ASP A 235 10.22 15.33 -19.05
CA ASP A 235 11.20 16.17 -18.39
C ASP A 235 11.37 15.86 -16.89
N HIS A 236 10.71 14.81 -16.38
CA HIS A 236 10.78 14.48 -14.96
C HIS A 236 12.23 14.20 -14.54
N VAL A 237 12.70 14.87 -13.48
CA VAL A 237 14.12 14.89 -13.05
C VAL A 237 14.73 13.49 -12.85
N LEU A 238 13.94 12.50 -12.44
CA LEU A 238 14.40 11.11 -12.30
C LEU A 238 14.90 10.47 -13.60
N LEU A 239 14.37 10.90 -14.76
CA LEU A 239 14.78 10.40 -16.08
C LEU A 239 16.19 10.84 -16.46
N THR A 240 16.74 11.85 -15.77
CA THR A 240 18.13 12.28 -15.96
C THR A 240 19.14 11.28 -15.38
N ILE A 241 18.71 10.34 -14.52
CA ILE A 241 19.59 9.33 -13.92
C ILE A 241 19.79 8.19 -14.92
N PRO A 242 21.04 7.92 -15.39
CA PRO A 242 21.29 6.81 -16.29
C PRO A 242 20.85 5.47 -15.68
N GLY A 243 20.07 4.72 -16.45
CA GLY A 243 19.49 3.45 -16.02
C GLY A 243 18.10 3.53 -15.37
N ILE A 244 17.50 4.72 -15.26
CA ILE A 244 16.11 4.91 -14.83
C ILE A 244 15.27 5.37 -16.03
N GLY A 245 14.40 4.49 -16.54
CA GLY A 245 13.41 4.83 -17.56
C GLY A 245 12.04 5.15 -16.96
N LYS A 246 11.07 5.52 -17.80
CA LYS A 246 9.71 5.93 -17.39
C LYS A 246 9.01 4.96 -16.46
N LEU A 247 9.02 3.64 -16.73
CA LEU A 247 8.39 2.67 -15.83
C LEU A 247 9.04 2.68 -14.44
N ALA A 248 10.37 2.69 -14.36
CA ALA A 248 11.06 2.71 -13.08
C ALA A 248 10.78 4.01 -12.31
N ALA A 249 10.81 5.15 -13.01
CA ALA A 249 10.43 6.45 -12.43
C ALA A 249 8.98 6.44 -11.94
N GLY A 250 8.03 5.96 -12.74
CA GLY A 250 6.62 5.86 -12.39
C GLY A 250 6.37 4.97 -11.17
N ILE A 251 7.03 3.81 -11.08
CA ILE A 251 6.95 2.95 -9.88
C ILE A 251 7.52 3.67 -8.66
N ILE A 252 8.67 4.35 -8.78
CA ILE A 252 9.25 5.12 -7.67
C ILE A 252 8.27 6.22 -7.21
N ILE A 253 7.75 7.02 -8.14
CA ILE A 253 6.82 8.11 -7.85
C ILE A 253 5.52 7.57 -7.22
N GLY A 254 4.90 6.55 -7.82
CA GLY A 254 3.64 6.00 -7.34
C GLY A 254 3.75 5.34 -5.96
N VAL A 255 4.86 4.68 -5.64
CA VAL A 255 5.06 4.06 -4.31
C VAL A 255 5.45 5.10 -3.25
N VAL A 256 6.34 6.02 -3.59
CA VAL A 256 6.90 6.99 -2.63
C VAL A 256 5.92 8.13 -2.35
N GLY A 257 5.21 8.59 -3.38
CA GLY A 257 4.44 9.83 -3.36
C GLY A 257 5.38 11.02 -3.20
N ASP A 258 5.12 11.86 -2.20
CA ASP A 258 5.94 13.03 -1.91
C ASP A 258 7.32 12.66 -1.32
N ILE A 259 8.39 12.96 -2.06
CA ILE A 259 9.78 12.77 -1.65
C ILE A 259 10.19 13.66 -0.47
N ARG A 260 9.53 14.80 -0.24
CA ARG A 260 9.85 15.75 0.84
C ARG A 260 9.61 15.15 2.23
N ARG A 261 8.80 14.10 2.31
CA ARG A 261 8.59 13.29 3.54
C ARG A 261 9.87 12.63 4.06
N PHE A 262 10.92 12.57 3.24
CA PHE A 262 12.21 12.02 3.59
C PHE A 262 13.26 13.15 3.64
N PRO A 263 13.35 13.91 4.74
CA PRO A 263 14.29 15.04 4.83
C PRO A 263 15.76 14.62 4.83
N LYS A 264 16.05 13.34 5.06
CA LYS A 264 17.39 12.77 5.04
C LYS A 264 17.45 11.57 4.07
N PRO A 265 18.56 11.38 3.34
CA PRO A 265 18.73 10.25 2.43
C PRO A 265 18.64 8.91 3.17
N GLU A 266 19.10 8.85 4.42
CA GLU A 266 19.02 7.66 5.26
C GLU A 266 17.57 7.21 5.51
N SER A 267 16.65 8.17 5.69
CA SER A 267 15.22 7.89 5.89
C SER A 267 14.59 7.29 4.63
N PHE A 268 14.95 7.79 3.45
CA PHE A 268 14.49 7.22 2.18
C PHE A 268 15.06 5.82 1.96
N VAL A 269 16.35 5.63 2.21
CA VAL A 269 17.01 4.32 2.09
C VAL A 269 16.39 3.28 3.03
N ALA A 270 16.05 3.67 4.26
CA ALA A 270 15.34 2.81 5.21
C ALA A 270 13.92 2.49 4.71
N TYR A 271 13.20 3.45 4.13
CA TYR A 271 11.90 3.22 3.49
C TYR A 271 11.99 2.23 2.33
N CYS A 272 13.06 2.29 1.53
CA CYS A 272 13.35 1.29 0.50
C CYS A 272 13.82 -0.06 1.07
N GLY A 273 14.07 -0.16 2.38
CA GLY A 273 14.53 -1.38 3.07
C GLY A 273 15.97 -1.79 2.69
N LEU A 274 16.81 -0.81 2.35
CA LEU A 274 18.22 -0.97 1.96
C LEU A 274 19.17 -0.51 3.08
N ASP A 275 18.66 -0.31 4.29
CA ASP A 275 19.43 0.00 5.48
C ASP A 275 20.06 -1.24 6.12
N PRO A 276 21.35 -1.19 6.50
CA PRO A 276 21.98 -2.30 7.19
C PRO A 276 21.41 -2.44 8.61
N VAL A 277 21.20 -3.67 9.05
CA VAL A 277 21.03 -4.00 10.47
C VAL A 277 22.39 -3.91 11.12
N VAL A 278 22.50 -3.04 12.11
CA VAL A 278 23.71 -2.86 12.90
C VAL A 278 23.41 -3.30 14.33
N GLU A 279 24.07 -4.35 14.78
CA GLU A 279 24.11 -4.68 16.21
C GLU A 279 25.37 -4.08 16.80
N ARG A 280 25.20 -3.26 17.84
CA ARG A 280 26.30 -2.79 18.66
C ARG A 280 26.30 -3.59 19.96
N SER A 281 27.28 -4.48 20.12
CA SER A 281 27.70 -4.93 21.45
C SER A 281 28.86 -4.04 21.89
N GLY A 282 29.03 -3.80 23.19
CA GLY A 282 29.94 -2.76 23.73
C GLY A 282 31.42 -2.79 23.29
N LYS A 283 31.86 -3.77 22.50
CA LYS A 283 33.21 -3.87 21.91
C LYS A 283 33.23 -4.08 20.38
N ALA A 284 32.09 -4.28 19.70
CA ALA A 284 32.05 -4.54 18.27
C ALA A 284 30.75 -4.06 17.59
N VAL A 285 30.90 -3.55 16.37
CA VAL A 285 29.79 -3.18 15.48
C VAL A 285 29.69 -4.24 14.39
N ILE A 286 28.68 -5.11 14.46
CA ILE A 286 28.48 -6.21 13.50
C ILE A 286 27.30 -5.85 12.59
N SER A 287 27.51 -5.91 11.27
CA SER A 287 26.43 -5.78 10.28
C SER A 287 25.86 -7.16 9.92
N ARG A 288 24.57 -7.38 10.16
CA ARG A 288 23.87 -8.65 9.88
C ARG A 288 23.13 -8.69 8.52
N GLY A 289 23.49 -7.81 7.59
CA GLY A 289 22.76 -7.64 6.33
C GLY A 289 21.75 -6.50 6.40
N ILE A 290 20.74 -6.47 5.52
CA ILE A 290 19.74 -5.39 5.45
C ILE A 290 18.48 -5.69 6.28
N SER A 291 17.82 -4.65 6.79
CA SER A 291 16.69 -4.75 7.74
C SER A 291 15.49 -5.54 7.21
N LYS A 292 15.31 -5.54 5.89
CA LYS A 292 14.14 -6.03 5.16
C LYS A 292 12.79 -5.39 5.56
N ARG A 293 12.76 -4.43 6.50
CA ARG A 293 11.56 -3.78 7.05
C ARG A 293 10.90 -2.78 6.11
N GLY A 294 11.66 -2.19 5.19
CA GLY A 294 11.13 -1.26 4.19
C GLY A 294 10.39 -1.94 3.03
N ASN A 295 9.93 -1.14 2.07
CA ASN A 295 9.12 -1.55 0.94
C ASN A 295 9.84 -2.60 0.07
N ARG A 296 9.29 -3.82 0.02
CA ARG A 296 9.87 -4.96 -0.74
C ARG A 296 10.00 -4.69 -2.24
N TYR A 297 9.08 -3.91 -2.82
CA TYR A 297 9.06 -3.63 -4.25
C TYR A 297 10.14 -2.62 -4.61
N LEU A 298 10.29 -1.53 -3.83
CA LEU A 298 11.41 -0.60 -4.02
C LEU A 298 12.75 -1.28 -3.79
N ARG A 299 12.88 -2.13 -2.76
CA ARG A 299 14.10 -2.91 -2.52
C ARG A 299 14.48 -3.74 -3.75
N SER A 300 13.53 -4.48 -4.29
CA SER A 300 13.73 -5.32 -5.49
C SER A 300 14.06 -4.48 -6.72
N LEU A 301 13.33 -3.39 -6.93
CA LEU A 301 13.53 -2.46 -8.04
C LEU A 301 14.95 -1.87 -8.02
N PHE A 302 15.37 -1.29 -6.90
CA PHE A 302 16.70 -0.71 -6.77
C PHE A 302 17.81 -1.75 -6.94
N TYR A 303 17.63 -2.96 -6.42
CA TYR A 303 18.56 -4.05 -6.62
C TYR A 303 18.70 -4.43 -8.09
N PHE A 304 17.56 -4.58 -8.79
CA PHE A 304 17.54 -4.91 -10.21
C PHE A 304 18.15 -3.81 -11.08
N LEU A 305 17.73 -2.55 -10.88
CA LEU A 305 18.25 -1.40 -11.62
C LEU A 305 19.76 -1.23 -11.42
N ALA A 306 20.23 -1.32 -10.17
CA ALA A 306 21.65 -1.23 -9.88
C ALA A 306 22.43 -2.37 -10.54
N GLY A 307 21.97 -3.62 -10.44
CA GLY A 307 22.65 -4.76 -11.05
C GLY A 307 22.69 -4.71 -12.58
N ARG A 308 21.62 -4.23 -13.22
CA ARG A 308 21.52 -4.16 -14.69
C ARG A 308 22.18 -2.92 -15.30
N ASN A 309 22.27 -1.81 -14.56
CA ASN A 309 22.63 -0.51 -15.13
C ASN A 309 23.82 0.17 -14.46
N TYR A 310 24.52 -0.45 -13.49
CA TYR A 310 25.64 0.21 -12.80
C TYR A 310 26.71 0.74 -13.76
N TYR A 311 27.04 0.00 -14.82
CA TYR A 311 28.06 0.38 -15.80
C TYR A 311 27.64 1.57 -16.68
N ARG A 312 26.34 1.85 -16.79
CA ARG A 312 25.80 3.00 -17.54
C ARG A 312 25.76 4.27 -16.70
N ASN A 313 25.87 4.16 -15.39
CA ASN A 313 25.81 5.28 -14.46
C ASN A 313 27.22 5.56 -13.92
N PRO A 314 27.87 6.67 -14.29
CA PRO A 314 29.27 6.92 -13.91
C PRO A 314 29.54 6.88 -12.41
N THR A 315 28.61 7.39 -11.59
CA THR A 315 28.73 7.38 -10.13
C THR A 315 28.64 5.96 -9.57
N LEU A 316 27.77 5.10 -10.13
CA LEU A 316 27.66 3.70 -9.75
C LEU A 316 28.83 2.86 -10.25
N LEU A 317 29.33 3.11 -11.46
CA LEU A 317 30.49 2.42 -12.00
C LEU A 317 31.73 2.68 -11.12
N LYS A 318 32.01 3.95 -10.81
CA LYS A 318 33.09 4.33 -9.87
C LYS A 318 32.94 3.67 -8.50
N PHE A 319 31.70 3.58 -8.00
CA PHE A 319 31.42 2.88 -6.74
C PHE A 319 31.68 1.37 -6.86
N TYR A 320 31.26 0.73 -7.95
CA TYR A 320 31.52 -0.69 -8.21
C TYR A 320 33.01 -0.99 -8.24
N GLU A 321 33.78 -0.25 -9.06
CA GLU A 321 35.21 -0.44 -9.23
C GLU A 321 35.98 -0.31 -7.91
N SER A 322 35.61 0.66 -7.07
CA SER A 322 36.26 0.87 -5.77
C SER A 322 35.90 -0.17 -4.69
N HIS A 323 34.85 -0.98 -4.90
CA HIS A 323 34.33 -1.90 -3.88
C HIS A 323 34.34 -3.38 -4.29
N LYS A 324 34.52 -3.70 -5.59
CA LYS A 324 34.43 -5.07 -6.13
C LYS A 324 35.42 -6.05 -5.49
N ASP A 325 36.58 -5.57 -5.05
CA ASP A 325 37.60 -6.43 -4.41
C ASP A 325 37.25 -6.76 -2.95
N ARG A 326 36.52 -5.87 -2.27
CA ARG A 326 36.15 -5.99 -0.85
C ARG A 326 34.77 -6.62 -0.65
N LEU A 327 33.84 -6.40 -1.57
CA LEU A 327 32.46 -6.88 -1.52
C LEU A 327 32.19 -7.79 -2.71
N LYS A 328 31.68 -9.01 -2.45
CA LYS A 328 31.34 -9.98 -3.50
C LYS A 328 29.85 -10.33 -3.52
N GLY A 329 29.37 -10.74 -4.69
CA GLY A 329 28.01 -11.26 -4.90
C GLY A 329 26.92 -10.32 -4.40
N LYS A 330 25.92 -10.87 -3.71
CA LYS A 330 24.73 -10.14 -3.22
C LYS A 330 25.08 -8.91 -2.37
N LYS A 331 26.19 -8.92 -1.63
CA LYS A 331 26.61 -7.79 -0.78
C LYS A 331 26.97 -6.56 -1.62
N LEU A 332 27.73 -6.74 -2.70
CA LEU A 332 28.13 -5.65 -3.61
C LEU A 332 26.92 -5.02 -4.30
N TYR A 333 26.04 -5.85 -4.88
CA TYR A 333 24.84 -5.35 -5.56
C TYR A 333 23.84 -4.70 -4.60
N THR A 334 23.77 -5.15 -3.34
CA THR A 334 22.98 -4.47 -2.31
C THR A 334 23.57 -3.09 -1.97
N ALA A 335 24.90 -2.97 -1.91
CA ALA A 335 25.57 -1.69 -1.71
C ALA A 335 25.35 -0.74 -2.90
N LEU A 336 25.40 -1.24 -4.13
CA LEU A 336 25.05 -0.47 -5.33
C LEU A 336 23.58 -0.02 -5.31
N ALA A 337 22.65 -0.90 -4.95
CA ALA A 337 21.23 -0.56 -4.82
C ALA A 337 21.02 0.57 -3.81
N ARG A 338 21.70 0.50 -2.66
CA ARG A 338 21.69 1.57 -1.64
C ARG A 338 22.27 2.87 -2.19
N LYS A 339 23.38 2.81 -2.95
CA LYS A 339 23.97 4.00 -3.59
C LYS A 339 23.00 4.61 -4.60
N LEU A 340 22.35 3.80 -5.44
CA LEU A 340 21.34 4.27 -6.41
C LEU A 340 20.14 4.92 -5.70
N ALA A 341 19.64 4.33 -4.62
CA ALA A 341 18.56 4.94 -3.83
C ALA A 341 18.94 6.33 -3.27
N ARG A 342 20.21 6.53 -2.85
CA ARG A 342 20.71 7.85 -2.45
C ARG A 342 20.80 8.83 -3.60
N ILE A 343 21.20 8.37 -4.80
CA ILE A 343 21.22 9.20 -6.01
C ILE A 343 19.80 9.66 -6.35
N VAL A 344 18.84 8.73 -6.42
CA VAL A 344 17.42 9.02 -6.64
C VAL A 344 16.90 10.03 -5.63
N TRP A 345 17.17 9.83 -4.34
CA TRP A 345 16.79 10.78 -3.30
C TRP A 345 17.39 12.16 -3.56
N SER A 346 18.69 12.26 -3.84
CA SER A 346 19.38 13.53 -4.04
C SER A 346 18.85 14.30 -5.24
N VAL A 347 18.64 13.62 -6.38
CA VAL A 347 18.13 14.22 -7.62
C VAL A 347 16.69 14.71 -7.42
N TRP A 348 15.85 13.86 -6.83
CA TRP A 348 14.42 14.14 -6.71
C TRP A 348 14.09 15.12 -5.58
N TYR A 349 14.71 14.98 -4.41
CA TYR A 349 14.48 15.89 -3.27
C TYR A 349 14.91 17.33 -3.57
N ASN A 350 16.04 17.49 -4.28
CA ASN A 350 16.54 18.81 -4.66
C ASN A 350 15.95 19.32 -5.99
N ASN A 351 15.22 18.47 -6.71
CA ASN A 351 14.74 18.73 -8.07
C ASN A 351 15.85 19.26 -9.01
N LYS A 352 17.02 18.60 -8.97
CA LYS A 352 18.17 18.94 -9.81
C LYS A 352 18.56 17.74 -10.68
N PRO A 353 18.85 17.93 -11.97
CA PRO A 353 19.33 16.87 -12.84
C PRO A 353 20.50 16.10 -12.25
N TYR A 354 20.61 14.83 -12.62
CA TYR A 354 21.75 14.00 -12.22
C TYR A 354 23.06 14.56 -12.79
N GLU A 355 23.97 14.88 -11.88
CA GLU A 355 25.34 15.27 -12.18
C GLU A 355 26.29 14.18 -11.64
N PRO A 356 27.13 13.56 -12.49
CA PRO A 356 28.14 12.60 -12.05
C PRO A 356 29.11 13.17 -11.00
N LYS A 357 29.51 12.36 -10.02
CA LYS A 357 30.53 12.72 -9.00
C LYS A 357 31.62 11.66 -8.85
#